data_AF-A0A6A8Q0Q8-F1
#
_entry.id   AF-A0A6A8Q0Q8-F1
#
_cell.length_a   1.000
_cell.length_b   1.000
_cell.length_c   1.000
_cell.angle_alpha   90.00
_cell.angle_beta   90.00
_cell.angle_gamma   90.00
#
_symmetry.space_group_name_H-M   'P 1'
#
loop_
_entity.id
_entity.type
_entity.pdbx_description
1 polymer ?
#
loop_
_entity_poly.entity_id
_entity_poly.type
_entity_poly.pdbx_seq_one_letter_code
_entity_poly.pdbx_strand_id
1 'polypeptide(L)'
;MKLPIEEAVDVLEKNLTEILTVAEWAELMGFSCAKYFSREFRNSWNLLPSEIIKHKKIELFKSLIESNPSELNYCIAQEMGLKDEVVLSRYIKRHTGRTPAE
;
A
#
# COMPACT_ATOMS: atom_id res chain seq x y z
N MET A 1 16.10 -14.93 -2.56
CA MET A 1 16.83 -14.70 -1.29
C MET A 1 15.89 -13.93 -0.37
N LYS A 2 15.79 -14.31 0.91
CA LYS A 2 14.92 -13.62 1.89
C LYS A 2 15.61 -12.33 2.34
N LEU A 3 14.93 -11.20 2.27
CA LEU A 3 15.41 -9.92 2.81
C LEU A 3 15.20 -9.84 4.33
N PRO A 4 16.03 -9.06 5.06
CA PRO A 4 15.82 -8.79 6.49
C PRO A 4 14.46 -8.15 6.77
N ILE A 5 13.81 -8.49 7.89
CA ILE A 5 12.45 -7.99 8.18
C ILE A 5 12.45 -6.49 8.52
N GLU A 6 13.60 -5.98 8.92
CA GLU A 6 13.89 -4.58 9.23
C GLU A 6 13.86 -3.71 7.96
N GLU A 7 14.07 -4.31 6.78
CA GLU A 7 13.99 -3.61 5.48
C GLU A 7 12.57 -3.62 4.91
N ALA A 8 11.61 -4.27 5.57
CA ALA A 8 10.29 -4.50 5.00
C ALA A 8 9.56 -3.21 4.63
N VAL A 9 9.62 -2.19 5.50
CA VAL A 9 8.95 -0.90 5.28
C VAL A 9 9.60 -0.15 4.11
N ASP A 10 10.93 -0.15 4.02
CA ASP A 10 11.65 0.47 2.90
C ASP A 10 11.31 -0.20 1.57
N VAL A 11 11.18 -1.53 1.56
CA VAL A 11 10.75 -2.29 0.38
C VAL A 11 9.31 -1.94 0.02
N LEU A 12 8.42 -1.79 1.01
CA LEU A 12 7.06 -1.35 0.77
C LEU A 12 7.03 0.04 0.12
N GLU A 13 7.74 1.01 0.70
CA GLU A 13 7.75 2.40 0.24
C GLU A 13 8.26 2.54 -1.21
N LYS A 14 9.28 1.75 -1.57
CA LYS A 14 9.84 1.75 -2.94
C LYS A 14 8.97 1.04 -3.97
N ASN A 15 8.01 0.22 -3.54
CA ASN A 15 7.15 -0.58 -4.42
C ASN A 15 5.67 -0.37 -4.05
N LEU A 16 5.32 0.87 -3.68
CA LEU A 16 3.97 1.20 -3.23
C LEU A 16 2.95 1.08 -4.36
N THR A 17 3.33 1.07 -5.63
CA THR A 17 2.39 0.85 -6.73
C THR A 17 2.08 -0.64 -6.84
N GLU A 18 3.10 -1.49 -6.77
CA GLU A 18 3.05 -2.93 -6.98
C GLU A 18 2.45 -3.69 -5.79
N ILE A 19 2.71 -3.24 -4.56
CA ILE A 19 2.24 -3.92 -3.35
C ILE A 19 0.81 -3.48 -3.02
N LEU A 20 -0.17 -4.34 -3.31
CA LEU A 20 -1.58 -4.16 -2.91
C LEU A 20 -1.96 -5.05 -1.73
N THR A 21 -1.25 -6.15 -1.54
CA THR A 21 -1.56 -7.21 -0.60
C THR A 21 -0.33 -7.64 0.19
N VAL A 22 -0.56 -8.23 1.36
CA VAL A 22 0.51 -8.80 2.18
C VAL A 22 1.21 -9.98 1.49
N ALA A 23 0.55 -10.63 0.54
CA ALA A 23 1.14 -11.71 -0.24
C ALA A 23 2.19 -11.20 -1.23
N GLU A 24 1.87 -10.15 -1.99
CA GLU A 24 2.82 -9.49 -2.89
C GLU A 24 4.00 -8.91 -2.11
N TRP A 25 3.75 -8.30 -0.94
CA TRP A 25 4.81 -7.81 -0.07
C TRP A 25 5.74 -8.95 0.40
N ALA A 26 5.16 -10.06 0.85
CA ALA A 26 5.92 -11.22 1.27
C ALA A 26 6.77 -11.78 0.12
N GLU A 27 6.21 -11.86 -1.08
CA GLU A 27 6.91 -12.32 -2.29
C GLU A 27 8.12 -11.44 -2.62
N LEU A 28 7.95 -10.11 -2.63
CA LEU A 28 9.05 -9.16 -2.86
C LEU A 28 10.13 -9.23 -1.79
N MET A 29 9.76 -9.55 -0.55
CA MET A 29 10.69 -9.80 0.55
C MET A 29 11.38 -11.18 0.47
N GLY A 30 11.02 -12.02 -0.52
CA GLY A 30 11.56 -13.37 -0.70
C GLY A 30 10.99 -14.41 0.26
N PHE A 31 9.81 -14.16 0.83
CA PHE A 31 9.07 -15.11 1.66
C PHE A 31 8.12 -15.93 0.77
N SER A 32 8.11 -17.25 0.96
CA SER A 32 7.18 -18.15 0.28
C SER A 32 5.76 -18.16 0.86
N CYS A 33 5.55 -17.52 2.02
CA CYS A 33 4.27 -17.56 2.73
C CYS A 33 3.95 -16.22 3.42
N ALA A 34 2.83 -15.62 3.00
CA ALA A 34 2.31 -14.37 3.57
C ALA A 34 2.00 -14.47 5.08
N LYS A 35 1.55 -15.65 5.56
CA LYS A 35 1.28 -15.86 6.99
C LYS A 35 2.56 -15.84 7.83
N TYR A 36 3.63 -16.45 7.31
CA TYR A 36 4.92 -16.45 7.97
C TYR A 36 5.51 -15.03 7.98
N PHE A 37 5.51 -14.35 6.83
CA PHE A 37 5.90 -12.94 6.74
C PHE A 37 5.12 -12.07 7.74
N SER A 38 3.79 -12.21 7.80
CA SER A 38 2.95 -11.43 8.72
C SER A 38 3.33 -11.60 10.18
N ARG A 39 3.69 -12.82 10.59
CA ARG A 39 4.11 -13.11 11.96
C ARG A 39 5.46 -12.47 12.26
N GLU A 40 6.43 -12.64 11.38
CA GLU A 40 7.78 -12.07 11.55
C GLU A 40 7.72 -10.54 11.58
N PHE A 41 6.96 -9.94 10.66
CA PHE A 41 6.75 -8.50 10.61
C PHE A 41 6.13 -8.00 11.92
N ARG A 42 5.04 -8.63 12.38
CA ARG A 42 4.39 -8.23 13.64
C ARG A 42 5.32 -8.38 14.85
N ASN A 43 6.14 -9.42 14.89
CA ASN A 43 7.10 -9.60 15.98
C ASN A 43 8.18 -8.51 16.01
N SER A 44 8.61 -8.03 14.83
CA SER A 44 9.63 -6.98 14.72
C SER A 44 9.07 -5.56 14.89
N TRP A 45 7.89 -5.30 14.32
CA TRP A 45 7.32 -3.95 14.18
C TRP A 45 6.13 -3.68 15.12
N ASN A 46 5.61 -4.71 15.80
CA ASN A 46 4.42 -4.65 16.64
C ASN A 46 3.15 -4.09 15.94
N LEU A 47 3.11 -4.18 14.60
CA LEU A 47 2.02 -3.69 13.75
C LEU A 47 1.61 -4.76 12.74
N LEU A 48 0.37 -4.70 12.24
CA LEU A 48 -0.09 -5.61 11.19
C LEU A 48 0.38 -5.11 9.81
N PRO A 49 0.97 -5.98 8.96
CA PRO A 49 1.40 -5.58 7.63
C PRO A 49 0.28 -4.93 6.79
N SER A 50 -0.93 -5.48 6.88
CA SER A 50 -2.09 -4.93 6.16
C SER A 50 -2.44 -3.50 6.58
N GLU A 51 -2.20 -3.14 7.85
CA GLU A 51 -2.42 -1.79 8.35
C GLU A 51 -1.35 -0.83 7.82
N ILE A 52 -0.10 -1.29 7.72
CA ILE A 52 1.00 -0.50 7.14
C ILE A 52 0.77 -0.25 5.65
N ILE A 53 0.41 -1.28 4.86
CA ILE A 53 0.06 -1.09 3.44
C ILE A 53 -1.04 -0.03 3.31
N LYS A 54 -2.12 -0.18 4.09
CA LYS A 54 -3.22 0.79 4.10
C LYS A 54 -2.71 2.19 4.41
N HIS A 55 -1.96 2.35 5.48
CA HIS A 55 -1.48 3.66 5.91
C HIS A 55 -0.65 4.34 4.82
N LYS A 56 0.36 3.63 4.30
CA LYS A 56 1.25 4.15 3.26
C LYS A 56 0.54 4.45 1.94
N LYS A 57 -0.44 3.64 1.53
CA LYS A 57 -1.29 3.93 0.36
C LYS A 57 -2.13 5.19 0.54
N ILE A 58 -2.64 5.46 1.75
CA ILE A 58 -3.38 6.69 2.04
C ILE A 58 -2.45 7.90 2.08
N GLU A 59 -1.24 7.77 2.61
CA GLU A 59 -0.22 8.82 2.55
C GLU A 59 0.16 9.15 1.10
N LEU A 60 0.37 8.12 0.26
CA LEU A 60 0.60 8.28 -1.17
C LEU A 60 -0.56 9.04 -1.82
N PHE A 61 -1.80 8.58 -1.63
CA PHE A 61 -2.98 9.25 -2.18
C PHE A 61 -3.02 10.74 -1.84
N LYS A 62 -2.81 11.09 -0.57
CA LYS A 62 -2.77 12.49 -0.10
C LYS A 62 -1.66 13.28 -0.79
N SER A 63 -0.46 12.71 -0.88
CA SER A 63 0.66 13.34 -1.56
C SER A 63 0.35 13.63 -3.03
N LEU A 64 -0.33 12.73 -3.72
CA LEU A 64 -0.69 12.89 -5.14
C LEU A 64 -1.69 14.02 -5.36
N ILE A 65 -2.76 14.07 -4.56
CA ILE A 65 -3.75 15.15 -4.66
C ILE A 65 -3.19 16.51 -4.23
N GLU A 66 -2.27 16.55 -3.26
CA GLU A 66 -1.64 17.79 -2.81
C GLU A 66 -0.64 18.31 -3.85
N SER A 67 0.09 17.41 -4.50
CA SER A 67 1.10 17.76 -5.51
C SER A 67 0.48 18.14 -6.85
N ASN A 68 -0.64 17.50 -7.23
CA ASN A 68 -1.38 17.83 -8.44
C ASN A 68 -2.91 17.81 -8.20
N PRO A 69 -3.50 18.89 -7.70
CA PRO A 69 -4.94 18.95 -7.39
C PRO A 69 -5.86 18.79 -8.59
N SER A 70 -5.34 18.93 -9.82
CA SER A 70 -6.10 18.78 -11.07
C SER A 70 -5.92 17.41 -11.72
N GLU A 71 -5.18 16.49 -11.08
CA GLU A 71 -4.94 15.15 -11.62
C GLU A 71 -6.24 14.35 -11.74
N LEU A 72 -6.34 13.55 -12.80
CA LEU A 72 -7.50 12.70 -13.00
C LEU A 72 -7.47 11.52 -12.02
N ASN A 73 -8.62 11.18 -11.43
CA ASN A 73 -8.75 10.01 -10.55
C ASN A 73 -8.26 8.72 -11.21
N TYR A 74 -8.40 8.59 -12.53
CA TYR A 74 -7.84 7.47 -13.28
C TYR A 74 -6.30 7.41 -13.19
N CYS A 75 -5.61 8.55 -13.37
CA CYS A 75 -4.15 8.62 -13.23
C CYS A 75 -3.70 8.30 -11.80
N ILE A 76 -4.37 8.86 -10.79
CA ILE A 76 -4.12 8.56 -9.37
C ILE A 76 -4.31 7.06 -9.09
N ALA A 77 -5.36 6.44 -9.68
CA ALA A 77 -5.58 5.01 -9.54
C ALA A 77 -4.39 4.21 -10.10
N GLN A 78 -3.88 4.56 -11.29
CA GLN A 78 -2.72 3.91 -11.89
C GLN A 78 -1.47 4.04 -11.02
N GLU A 79 -1.19 5.22 -10.47
CA GLU A 79 -0.05 5.45 -9.58
C GLU A 79 -0.16 4.66 -8.28
N MET A 80 -1.38 4.44 -7.79
CA MET A 80 -1.66 3.57 -6.66
C MET A 80 -1.73 2.07 -7.01
N GLY A 81 -1.47 1.69 -8.27
CA GLY A 81 -1.54 0.30 -8.76
C GLY A 81 -2.96 -0.26 -8.85
N LEU A 82 -3.97 0.61 -8.82
CA LEU A 82 -5.38 0.26 -8.91
C LEU A 82 -5.84 0.25 -10.36
N LYS A 83 -6.75 -0.65 -10.68
CA LYS A 83 -7.26 -0.86 -12.05
C LYS A 83 -7.92 0.39 -12.64
N ASP A 84 -8.71 1.10 -11.84
CA ASP A 84 -9.53 2.22 -12.29
C ASP A 84 -9.95 3.12 -11.12
N GLU A 85 -10.53 4.27 -11.48
CA GLU A 85 -11.06 5.28 -10.55
C GLU A 85 -12.21 4.78 -9.67
N VAL A 86 -12.92 3.72 -10.08
CA VAL A 86 -14.01 3.12 -9.30
C VAL A 86 -13.41 2.33 -8.14
N VAL A 87 -12.35 1.56 -8.38
CA VAL A 87 -11.59 0.86 -7.34
C VAL A 87 -10.94 1.86 -6.39
N LEU A 88 -10.33 2.94 -6.92
CA LEU A 88 -9.78 4.03 -6.11
C LEU A 88 -10.85 4.63 -5.18
N SER A 89 -12.00 5.02 -5.72
CA SER A 89 -13.07 5.64 -4.95
C SER A 89 -13.57 4.75 -3.81
N ARG A 90 -13.73 3.45 -4.06
CA ARG A 90 -14.10 2.47 -3.03
C ARG A 90 -13.00 2.31 -1.98
N TYR A 91 -11.74 2.26 -2.41
CA TYR A 91 -10.59 2.12 -1.53
C TYR A 91 -10.48 3.30 -0.56
N ILE A 92 -10.49 4.53 -1.08
CA ILE A 92 -10.39 5.76 -0.27
C ILE A 92 -11.60 5.89 0.65
N LYS A 93 -12.82 5.65 0.16
CA LYS A 93 -14.04 5.69 1.00
C LYS A 93 -14.00 4.68 2.13
N ARG A 94 -13.56 3.44 1.87
CA ARG A 94 -13.44 2.40 2.89
C ARG A 94 -12.43 2.77 3.98
N HIS A 95 -11.38 3.51 3.63
CA HIS A 95 -10.25 3.74 4.51
C HIS A 95 -10.23 5.12 5.18
N THR A 96 -10.88 6.11 4.60
CA THR A 96 -10.95 7.51 5.09
C THR A 96 -12.37 7.96 5.45
N GLY A 97 -13.40 7.24 4.99
CA GLY A 97 -14.79 7.65 5.09
C GLY A 97 -15.24 8.67 4.03
N ARG A 98 -14.33 9.16 3.19
CA ARG A 98 -14.57 10.18 2.16
C ARG A 98 -14.22 9.66 0.78
N THR A 99 -14.80 10.24 -0.27
CA THR A 99 -14.44 9.94 -1.66
C THR A 99 -13.28 10.82 -2.14
N PRO A 100 -12.55 10.42 -3.19
CA PRO A 100 -11.46 11.23 -3.74
C PRO A 100 -11.85 12.64 -4.20
N ALA A 101 -13.13 12.89 -4.49
CA ALA A 101 -13.64 14.16 -5.00
C ALA A 101 -14.13 15.13 -3.90
N GLU A 102 -14.10 14.72 -2.62
CA GLU A 102 -14.50 15.52 -1.45
C GLU A 102 -13.30 16.15 -0.74
#